data_AF-A0A3C1SXB9-F1
#
_entry.id   AF-A0A3C1SXB9-F1
#
_cell.length_a   1.000
_cell.length_b   1.000
_cell.length_c   1.000
_cell.angle_alpha   90.00
_cell.angle_beta   90.00
_cell.angle_gamma   90.00
#
_symmetry.space_group_name_H-M   'P 1'
#
loop_
_entity.id
_entity.type
_entity.pdbx_description
1 polymer ?
#
loop_
_entity_poly.entity_id
_entity_poly.type
_entity_poly.pdbx_seq_one_letter_code
_entity_poly.pdbx_strand_id
1 'polypeptide(L)' 'MVVIQNPINDVSINEINLKDTLQQVITDLDKGESELLIRIVDKLEIQNLNKIYRNKDQTTNVLSFPS' A
#
# COMPACT_ATOMS: atom_id res chain seq x y z
N MET A 1 -6.68 -4.98 -11.04
CA MET A 1 -6.81 -3.50 -10.93
C MET A 1 -5.97 -2.98 -9.77
N VAL A 2 -5.06 -2.05 -10.03
CA VAL A 2 -4.31 -1.34 -8.96
C VAL A 2 -4.97 -0.01 -8.62
N VAL A 3 -5.21 0.22 -7.34
CA VAL A 3 -5.75 1.48 -6.79
C VAL A 3 -4.74 2.06 -5.80
N ILE A 4 -4.34 3.32 -6.02
CA ILE A 4 -3.46 4.06 -5.12
C ILE A 4 -4.30 5.11 -4.37
N GLN A 5 -4.15 5.14 -3.05
CA GLN A 5 -4.72 6.17 -2.18
C GLN A 5 -3.59 6.92 -1.48
N ASN A 6 -3.47 8.22 -1.74
CA ASN A 6 -2.47 9.10 -1.13
C ASN A 6 -3.13 10.20 -0.29
N PRO A 7 -3.79 9.86 0.84
CA PRO A 7 -4.50 10.82 1.69
C PRO A 7 -3.60 11.91 2.28
N ILE A 8 -2.30 11.63 2.41
CA ILE A 8 -1.32 12.59 2.93
C ILE A 8 -0.81 13.56 1.85
N ASN A 9 -1.24 13.40 0.59
CA ASN A 9 -0.83 14.19 -0.57
C ASN A 9 0.69 14.31 -0.70
N ASP A 10 1.42 13.20 -0.51
CA ASP A 10 2.87 13.21 -0.65
C ASP A 10 3.25 13.38 -2.13
N VAL A 11 3.67 14.60 -2.47
CA VAL A 11 4.05 15.01 -3.84
C VAL A 11 5.31 14.33 -4.35
N SER A 12 6.08 13.68 -3.49
CA SER A 12 7.28 12.92 -3.91
C SER A 12 6.91 11.58 -4.58
N ILE A 13 5.66 11.14 -4.43
CA ILE A 13 5.17 9.87 -4.99
C ILE A 13 4.67 10.08 -6.41
N ASN A 14 5.30 9.41 -7.37
CA ASN A 14 4.78 9.30 -8.72
C ASN A 14 3.72 8.18 -8.78
N GLU A 15 2.46 8.55 -8.53
CA GLU A 15 1.35 7.61 -8.46
C GLU A 15 1.10 6.86 -9.78
N ILE A 16 1.35 7.50 -10.93
CA ILE A 16 1.19 6.89 -12.26
C ILE A 16 2.21 5.76 -12.42
N ASN A 17 3.50 6.06 -12.23
CA ASN A 17 4.56 5.06 -12.35
C ASN A 17 4.40 3.92 -11.33
N LEU A 18 4.03 4.25 -10.09
CA LEU A 18 3.75 3.25 -9.06
C LEU A 18 2.61 2.32 -9.48
N LYS A 19 1.50 2.88 -9.99
CA LYS A 19 0.37 2.10 -10.48
C LYS A 19 0.77 1.18 -11.63
N ASP A 20 1.49 1.69 -12.62
CA ASP A 20 1.91 0.93 -13.79
C ASP A 20 2.86 -0.20 -13.40
N THR A 21 3.83 0.09 -12.53
CA THR A 21 4.77 -0.92 -12.00
C THR A 21 4.04 -2.03 -11.27
N LEU A 22 3.10 -1.70 -10.38
CA LEU A 22 2.33 -2.69 -9.64
C LEU A 22 1.38 -3.49 -10.55
N GLN A 23 0.82 -2.86 -11.58
CA GLN A 23 -0.03 -3.55 -12.55
C GLN A 23 0.78 -4.58 -13.36
N GLN A 24 2.04 -4.26 -13.69
CA GLN A 24 2.96 -5.22 -14.29
C GLN A 24 3.26 -6.38 -13.33
N VAL A 25 3.60 -6.10 -12.07
CA VAL A 25 3.87 -7.14 -11.06
C VAL A 25 2.67 -8.09 -10.89
N ILE A 26 1.45 -7.57 -10.84
CA ILE A 26 0.24 -8.39 -10.74
C ILE A 26 0.07 -9.27 -11.98
N THR A 27 0.35 -8.73 -13.16
CA THR A 27 0.31 -9.49 -14.42
C THR A 27 1.35 -10.60 -14.43
N ASP A 28 2.59 -10.31 -14.02
CA ASP A 28 3.70 -11.26 -13.97
C ASP A 28 3.48 -12.40 -12.97
N LEU A 29 2.62 -12.18 -11.96
CA LEU A 29 2.23 -13.19 -10.97
C LEU A 29 1.00 -14.01 -11.38
N ASP A 30 0.53 -13.89 -12.63
CA ASP A 30 -0.71 -14.48 -13.14
C ASP A 30 -1.94 -14.08 -12.29
N LYS A 31 -1.93 -12.86 -11.76
CA LYS A 31 -2.99 -12.27 -10.94
C LYS A 31 -3.73 -11.13 -11.63
N GLY A 32 -3.69 -11.03 -12.96
CA GLY A 32 -4.25 -9.90 -13.73
C GLY A 32 -5.68 -9.46 -13.34
N GLU A 33 -6.54 -10.43 -12.99
CA GLU A 33 -7.93 -10.21 -12.55
C GLU A 33 -8.07 -9.76 -11.07
N SER A 34 -6.99 -9.80 -10.30
CA SER A 34 -6.99 -9.44 -8.87
C SER A 34 -6.97 -7.92 -8.66
N GLU A 35 -7.47 -7.49 -7.52
CA GLU A 35 -7.39 -6.09 -7.08
C GLU A 35 -6.29 -5.90 -6.04
N LEU A 36 -5.54 -4.80 -6.15
CA LEU A 36 -4.55 -4.38 -5.17
C LEU A 36 -4.79 -2.92 -4.79
N LEU A 37 -5.10 -2.70 -3.51
CA LEU A 37 -5.21 -1.38 -2.91
C LEU A 37 -3.92 -1.05 -2.15
N ILE A 38 -3.26 0.04 -2.53
CA ILE A 38 -2.13 0.60 -1.79
C ILE A 38 -2.55 1.95 -1.20
N ARG A 39 -2.38 2.10 0.11
CA ARG A 39 -2.63 3.35 0.83
C ARG A 39 -1.33 3.89 1.40
N ILE A 40 -1.01 5.13 1.05
CA ILE A 40 0.13 5.88 1.60
C ILE A 40 -0.34 6.56 2.88
N VAL A 41 0.38 6.36 3.96
CA VAL A 41 0.00 6.84 5.29
C VAL A 41 1.19 7.48 5.98
N ASP A 42 0.93 8.29 7.01
CA ASP A 42 1.99 8.84 7.83
C ASP A 42 2.52 7.83 8.88
N LYS A 43 3.56 8.25 9.60
CA LYS A 43 4.19 7.44 10.65
C LYS A 43 3.25 7.11 11.81
N LEU A 44 2.34 8.01 12.15
CA LEU A 44 1.41 7.83 13.26
C LEU A 44 0.34 6.80 12.91
N GLU A 45 -0.25 6.92 11.71
CA GLU A 45 -1.24 5.98 11.19
C GLU A 45 -0.64 4.57 11.05
N ILE A 46 0.56 4.40 10.49
CA ILE A 46 1.16 3.07 10.35
C ILE A 46 1.53 2.43 11.70
N GLN A 47 1.97 3.22 12.69
CA GLN A 47 2.21 2.71 14.04
C GLN A 47 0.91 2.25 14.70
N ASN A 48 -0.16 3.04 14.58
CA ASN A 48 -1.48 2.68 15.11
C ASN A 48 -2.00 1.39 14.45
N LEU A 49 -1.89 1.26 13.13
CA LEU A 49 -2.26 0.04 12.40
C LEU A 49 -1.42 -1.16 12.85
N ASN A 50 -0.11 -1.01 13.02
CA ASN A 50 0.77 -2.08 13.47
C ASN A 50 0.44 -2.54 14.90
N LYS A 51 0.06 -1.59 15.78
CA LYS A 51 -0.41 -1.88 17.12
C LYS A 51 -1.73 -2.66 17.09
N ILE A 52 -2.71 -2.19 16.31
CA ILE A 52 -4.05 -2.78 16.26
C ILE A 52 -4.03 -4.18 15.64
N TYR A 53 -3.35 -4.35 14.50
CA TYR A 53 -3.46 -5.57 13.71
C TYR A 53 -2.33 -6.57 13.94
N ARG A 54 -1.20 -6.15 14.53
CA ARG A 54 -0.02 -7.02 14.78
C ARG A 54 0.44 -7.02 16.23
N ASN A 55 -0.26 -6.32 17.13
CA ASN A 55 0.12 -6.13 18.54
C ASN A 55 1.55 -5.57 18.71
N LYS A 56 1.99 -4.72 17.78
CA LYS A 56 3.33 -4.10 17.77
C LYS A 56 3.20 -2.58 17.83
N ASP A 57 3.49 -2.00 18.99
CA ASP A 57 3.47 -0.54 19.18
C ASP A 57 4.77 0.12 18.70
N GLN A 58 5.00 0.05 17.39
CA GLN A 58 6.14 0.65 16.71
C GLN A 58 5.81 0.93 15.24
N THR A 59 6.53 1.86 14.63
CA THR A 59 6.44 2.11 13.19
C THR A 59 6.96 0.92 12.39
N THR A 60 6.50 0.80 11.14
CA THR A 60 7.01 -0.15 10.15
C THR A 60 6.91 0.49 8.77
N ASN A 61 7.62 -0.06 7.78
CA ASN A 61 7.64 0.48 6.43
C ASN A 61 6.40 0.07 5.62
N VAL A 62 5.92 -1.16 5.83
CA VAL A 62 4.79 -1.74 5.09
C VAL A 62 3.95 -2.60 6.03
N LEU A 63 2.63 -2.54 5.84
CA LEU A 63 1.67 -3.51 6.37
C LEU A 63 0.85 -4.07 5.21
N SER A 64 0.65 -5.38 5.20
CA SER A 64 -0.21 -6.06 4.24
C SER A 64 -1.39 -6.66 4.98
N PHE A 65 -2.58 -6.44 4.41
CA PHE A 65 -3.84 -6.98 4.91
C PHE A 65 -4.38 -7.94 3.85
N PRO A 66 -4.69 -9.20 4.22
CA PRO A 66 -5.41 -10.09 3.32
C PRO A 66 -6.83 -9.55 3.10
N SER A 67 -7.38 -9.79 1.91
CA SER A 67 -8.80 -9.60 1.62
C SER A 67 -9.69 -10.62 2.33
#